data_AF-A0A9W9E3T2-F1
#
_entry.id   AF-A0A9W9E3T2-F1
#
_cell.length_a   1.000
_cell.length_b   1.000
_cell.length_c   1.000
_cell.angle_alpha   90.00
_cell.angle_beta   90.00
_cell.angle_gamma   90.00
#
_symmetry.space_group_name_H-M   'P 1'
#
loop_
_entity.id
_entity.type
_entity.pdbx_description
1 polymer ?
#
loop_
_entity_poly.entity_id
_entity_poly.type
_entity_poly.pdbx_seq_one_letter_code
_entity_poly.pdbx_strand_id
1 'polypeptide(L)'
;MEQKDQVRDYIEYEEVGVPSHIRRTKRPSCVERPSKFSILMMVLFILAGVANIGAWLWITRGHRDALDEKWNHCGRSSEEAMQRGCVMEPLFYGWMPKQCVYKELSDRYPVFEDRKWYLEKDMIVWSTSLSPATSTILTKGF
;
A
#
# COMPACT_ATOMS: atom_id res chain seq x y z
N MET A 1 -40.39 22.45 -17.94
CA MET A 1 -39.25 21.70 -18.52
C MET A 1 -39.33 20.27 -18.00
N GLU A 2 -38.86 19.37 -18.84
CA GLU A 2 -39.31 17.99 -19.03
C GLU A 2 -39.19 17.04 -17.83
N GLN A 3 -40.20 16.18 -17.78
CA GLN A 3 -40.43 15.02 -16.93
C GLN A 3 -39.59 13.83 -17.40
N LYS A 4 -39.08 13.00 -16.47
CA LYS A 4 -39.16 11.53 -16.57
C LYS A 4 -38.78 10.85 -15.25
N ASP A 5 -39.77 10.76 -14.37
CA ASP A 5 -39.92 9.64 -13.45
C ASP A 5 -40.02 8.35 -14.27
N GLN A 6 -39.06 7.43 -14.12
CA GLN A 6 -39.27 6.06 -14.57
C GLN A 6 -40.04 5.29 -13.50
N VAL A 7 -41.36 5.46 -13.57
CA VAL A 7 -42.33 4.50 -13.07
C VAL A 7 -42.03 3.15 -13.75
N ARG A 8 -41.73 2.16 -12.91
CA ARG A 8 -41.50 0.78 -13.31
C ARG A 8 -42.84 0.17 -13.73
N ASP A 9 -43.03 0.10 -15.04
CA ASP A 9 -44.21 -0.48 -15.66
C ASP A 9 -44.24 -1.99 -15.35
N TYR A 10 -45.20 -2.41 -14.53
CA TYR A 10 -45.52 -3.81 -14.32
C TYR A 10 -46.40 -4.24 -15.49
N ILE A 11 -45.88 -5.12 -16.34
CA ILE A 11 -46.72 -5.78 -17.35
C ILE A 11 -47.49 -6.89 -16.62
N GLU A 12 -48.78 -6.63 -16.41
CA GLU A 12 -49.80 -7.61 -16.10
C GLU A 12 -50.00 -8.48 -17.35
N TYR A 13 -49.63 -9.75 -17.26
CA TYR A 13 -49.90 -10.70 -18.34
C TYR A 13 -51.26 -11.36 -18.11
N GLU A 14 -52.22 -10.89 -18.89
CA GLU A 14 -53.55 -11.45 -19.06
C GLU A 14 -53.46 -12.91 -19.55
N GLU A 15 -54.16 -13.80 -18.84
CA GLU A 15 -54.31 -15.21 -19.18
C GLU A 15 -55.16 -15.37 -20.45
N VAL A 16 -54.53 -15.38 -21.62
CA VAL A 16 -55.19 -15.75 -22.87
C VAL A 16 -54.73 -17.15 -23.27
N GLY A 17 -55.60 -18.13 -23.00
CA GLY A 17 -55.43 -19.51 -23.42
C GLY A 17 -55.29 -19.62 -24.95
N VAL A 18 -54.29 -20.39 -25.39
CA VAL A 18 -54.04 -20.72 -26.81
C VAL A 18 -53.77 -22.23 -26.95
N PRO A 19 -54.24 -22.89 -28.03
CA PRO A 19 -54.62 -24.30 -28.03
C PRO A 19 -53.48 -25.33 -28.05
N SER A 20 -53.82 -26.53 -27.57
CA SER A 20 -52.99 -27.68 -27.21
C SER A 20 -52.42 -28.51 -28.37
N HIS A 21 -51.97 -27.93 -29.49
CA HIS A 21 -51.44 -28.75 -30.58
C HIS A 21 -50.27 -28.15 -31.38
N ILE A 22 -49.14 -27.92 -30.71
CA ILE A 22 -47.82 -27.94 -31.38
C ILE A 22 -46.91 -28.92 -30.64
N ARG A 23 -46.94 -30.17 -31.09
CA ARG A 23 -45.92 -31.17 -30.79
C ARG A 23 -44.65 -30.77 -31.57
N ARG A 24 -43.74 -30.01 -30.96
CA ARG A 24 -42.41 -29.75 -31.54
C ARG A 24 -41.33 -29.83 -30.47
N THR A 25 -40.83 -31.05 -30.32
CA THR A 25 -39.50 -31.46 -29.83
C THR A 25 -38.89 -30.61 -28.72
N LYS A 26 -38.96 -31.11 -27.47
CA LYS A 26 -37.88 -30.89 -26.50
C LYS A 26 -36.57 -31.28 -27.21
N ARG A 27 -35.71 -30.33 -27.56
CA ARG A 27 -34.29 -30.67 -27.68
C ARG A 27 -33.88 -31.06 -26.26
N PRO A 28 -33.43 -32.29 -26.00
CA PRO A 28 -32.64 -32.49 -24.80
C PRO A 28 -31.46 -31.53 -24.96
N SER A 29 -31.27 -30.64 -24.00
CA SER A 29 -29.94 -30.09 -23.78
C SER A 29 -29.09 -31.29 -23.40
N CYS A 30 -28.50 -31.92 -24.41
CA CYS A 30 -27.48 -32.93 -24.21
C CYS A 30 -26.34 -32.18 -23.53
N VAL A 31 -26.30 -32.26 -22.20
CA VAL A 31 -25.05 -32.09 -21.49
C VAL A 31 -24.17 -33.21 -22.02
N GLU A 32 -23.40 -32.91 -23.07
CA GLU A 32 -22.40 -33.82 -23.59
C GLU A 32 -21.52 -34.23 -22.42
N ARG A 33 -21.38 -35.55 -22.21
CA ARG A 33 -20.46 -36.07 -21.20
C ARG A 33 -19.11 -35.42 -21.48
N PRO A 34 -18.54 -34.64 -20.55
CA PRO A 34 -17.25 -34.02 -20.79
C PRO A 34 -16.28 -35.13 -21.15
N SER A 35 -15.65 -34.98 -22.31
CA SER A 35 -14.65 -35.93 -22.77
C SER A 35 -13.60 -36.09 -21.68
N LYS A 36 -13.10 -37.31 -21.48
CA LYS A 36 -11.98 -37.56 -20.57
C LYS A 36 -10.80 -36.63 -20.88
N PHE A 37 -10.65 -36.23 -22.15
CA PHE A 37 -9.69 -35.25 -22.62
C PHE A 37 -9.94 -33.84 -22.06
N SER A 38 -11.19 -33.38 -22.04
CA SER A 38 -11.55 -32.07 -21.47
C SER A 38 -11.30 -32.03 -19.96
N ILE A 39 -11.60 -33.12 -19.23
CA ILE A 39 -11.31 -33.22 -17.80
C ILE A 39 -9.79 -33.22 -17.56
N LEU A 40 -9.04 -33.99 -18.34
CA LEU A 40 -7.57 -34.04 -18.25
C LEU A 40 -6.94 -32.67 -18.47
N MET A 41 -7.39 -31.92 -19.48
CA MET A 41 -6.88 -30.57 -19.76
C MET A 41 -7.17 -29.59 -18.63
N MET A 42 -8.38 -29.61 -18.06
CA MET A 42 -8.72 -28.78 -16.90
C MET A 42 -7.81 -29.08 -15.71
N VAL A 43 -7.53 -30.36 -15.43
CA VAL A 43 -6.60 -30.76 -14.36
C VAL A 43 -5.18 -30.24 -14.63
N LEU A 44 -4.69 -30.34 -15.88
CA LEU A 44 -3.37 -29.82 -16.25
C LEU A 44 -3.27 -28.30 -16.07
N PHE A 45 -4.30 -27.54 -16.44
CA PHE A 45 -4.33 -26.09 -16.23
C PHE A 45 -4.35 -25.72 -14.75
N ILE A 46 -5.11 -26.44 -13.93
CA ILE A 46 -5.14 -26.21 -12.48
C ILE A 46 -3.76 -26.51 -11.89
N LEU A 47 -3.13 -27.63 -12.25
CA LEU A 47 -1.79 -27.99 -11.76
C LEU A 47 -0.74 -26.96 -12.19
N ALA A 48 -0.77 -26.53 -13.46
CA ALA A 48 0.11 -25.47 -13.95
C ALA A 48 -0.13 -24.16 -13.20
N GLY A 49 -1.39 -23.77 -12.97
CA GLY A 49 -1.75 -22.59 -12.21
C GLY A 49 -1.21 -22.64 -10.77
N VAL A 50 -1.43 -23.75 -10.07
CA VAL A 50 -0.92 -23.96 -8.70
C VAL A 50 0.61 -23.93 -8.67
N ALA A 51 1.29 -24.56 -9.63
CA ALA A 51 2.75 -24.53 -9.72
C ALA A 51 3.29 -23.11 -9.94
N ASN A 52 2.67 -22.33 -10.82
CA ASN A 52 3.06 -20.94 -11.07
C ASN A 52 2.80 -20.03 -9.86
N ILE A 53 1.65 -20.17 -9.19
CA ILE A 53 1.34 -19.44 -7.95
C ILE A 53 2.33 -19.82 -6.85
N GLY A 54 2.64 -21.11 -6.71
CA GLY A 54 3.63 -21.62 -5.75
C GLY A 54 5.02 -21.03 -6.01
N ALA A 55 5.48 -21.02 -7.27
CA ALA A 55 6.75 -20.41 -7.66
C ALA A 55 6.77 -18.91 -7.37
N TRP A 56 5.70 -18.18 -7.70
CA TRP A 56 5.57 -16.76 -7.42
C TRP A 56 5.60 -16.46 -5.91
N LEU A 57 4.88 -17.26 -5.11
CA LEU A 57 4.88 -17.14 -3.64
C LEU A 57 6.25 -17.45 -3.04
N TRP A 58 6.99 -18.42 -3.57
CA TRP A 58 8.35 -18.73 -3.11
C TRP A 58 9.30 -17.57 -3.38
N ILE A 59 9.34 -17.09 -4.63
CA ILE A 59 10.23 -16.00 -5.06
C ILE A 59 9.95 -14.72 -4.25
N THR A 60 8.67 -14.38 -4.07
CA THR A 60 8.28 -13.15 -3.36
C THR A 60 8.45 -13.24 -1.85
N ARG A 61 8.29 -14.43 -1.23
CA ARG A 61 8.48 -14.60 0.22
C ARG A 61 9.94 -14.50 0.63
N GLY A 62 10.86 -15.14 -0.09
CA GLY A 62 12.28 -15.11 0.28
C GLY A 62 12.86 -13.70 0.35
N HIS A 63 12.34 -12.78 -0.48
CA HIS A 63 12.79 -11.39 -0.47
C HIS A 63 12.30 -10.58 0.74
N ARG A 64 11.18 -10.99 1.37
CA ARG A 64 10.65 -10.35 2.59
C ARG A 64 11.41 -10.79 3.84
N ASP A 65 11.82 -12.05 3.88
CA ASP A 65 12.57 -12.58 5.03
C ASP A 65 13.93 -11.89 5.17
N ALA A 66 14.59 -11.54 4.05
CA ALA A 66 15.82 -10.75 4.03
C ALA A 66 15.64 -9.30 4.57
N LEU A 67 14.42 -8.76 4.54
CA LEU A 67 14.09 -7.44 5.07
C LEU A 67 13.66 -7.47 6.53
N ASP A 68 13.50 -8.64 7.16
CA ASP A 68 13.03 -8.78 8.54
C ASP A 68 14.07 -9.45 9.45
N GLU A 69 15.35 -9.29 9.15
CA GLU A 69 16.42 -9.83 9.98
C GLU A 69 16.60 -8.99 11.24
N LYS A 70 16.73 -9.65 12.41
CA LYS A 70 16.83 -8.96 13.72
C LYS A 70 17.84 -7.79 13.77
N TRP A 71 18.92 -7.84 13.00
CA TRP A 71 19.95 -6.80 12.97
C TRP A 71 19.49 -5.49 12.31
N ASN A 72 18.46 -5.53 11.46
CA ASN A 72 17.97 -4.37 10.72
C ASN A 72 16.88 -3.57 11.48
N HIS A 73 16.50 -4.04 12.67
CA HIS A 73 15.45 -3.44 13.48
C HIS A 73 15.99 -2.46 14.51
N CYS A 74 15.83 -1.15 14.25
CA CYS A 74 16.19 -0.10 15.19
C CYS A 74 15.08 0.27 16.21
N GLY A 75 13.91 -0.36 16.13
CA GLY A 75 12.82 -0.07 17.07
C GLY A 75 11.99 1.15 16.69
N ARG A 76 11.16 1.64 17.63
CA ARG A 76 10.21 2.75 17.40
C ARG A 76 10.52 4.02 18.20
N SER A 77 11.45 3.96 19.15
CA SER A 77 11.88 5.14 19.90
C SER A 77 13.38 5.35 19.75
N SER A 78 13.83 6.60 19.93
CA SER A 78 15.25 6.93 19.91
C SER A 78 16.04 6.20 21.00
N GLU A 79 15.44 6.06 22.18
CA GLU A 79 16.06 5.31 23.29
C GLU A 79 16.28 3.85 22.92
N GLU A 80 15.26 3.20 22.35
CA GLU A 80 15.36 1.80 21.91
C GLU A 80 16.41 1.65 20.80
N ALA A 81 16.44 2.57 19.84
CA ALA A 81 17.43 2.56 18.76
C ALA A 81 18.86 2.69 19.29
N MET A 82 19.09 3.60 20.25
CA MET A 82 20.39 3.77 20.90
C MET A 82 20.79 2.52 21.69
N GLN A 83 19.87 1.92 22.45
CA GLN A 83 20.11 0.67 23.19
C GLN A 83 20.47 -0.49 22.26
N ARG A 84 19.86 -0.55 21.07
CA ARG A 84 20.16 -1.53 20.02
C ARG A 84 21.44 -1.20 19.23
N GLY A 85 22.08 -0.06 19.51
CA GLY A 85 23.31 0.37 18.86
C GLY A 85 23.11 0.89 17.43
N CYS A 86 21.90 1.30 17.06
CA CYS A 86 21.68 2.01 15.81
C CYS A 86 22.29 3.41 15.86
N VAL A 87 22.57 3.96 14.68
CA VAL A 87 23.19 5.27 14.51
C VAL A 87 22.18 6.20 13.85
N MET A 88 22.08 7.43 14.36
CA MET A 88 21.25 8.46 13.73
C MET A 88 21.94 8.95 12.47
N GLU A 89 21.33 8.73 11.31
CA GLU A 89 21.89 9.14 10.02
C GLU A 89 21.43 10.57 9.67
N PRO A 90 22.36 11.54 9.50
CA PRO A 90 22.02 12.93 9.25
C PRO A 90 21.17 13.15 7.99
N LEU A 91 21.44 12.41 6.91
CA LEU A 91 20.81 12.64 5.62
C LEU A 91 19.32 12.30 5.62
N PHE A 92 18.94 11.25 6.36
CA PHE A 92 17.56 10.75 6.42
C PHE A 92 16.86 11.13 7.72
N TYR A 93 17.59 11.74 8.67
CA TYR A 93 17.15 12.05 10.02
C TYR A 93 16.43 10.86 10.68
N GLY A 94 17.06 9.69 10.63
CA GLY A 94 16.50 8.43 11.11
C GLY A 94 17.54 7.46 11.65
N TRP A 95 17.10 6.53 12.48
CA TRP A 95 17.97 5.50 13.06
C TRP A 95 18.24 4.38 12.06
N MET A 96 19.52 4.17 11.76
CA MET A 96 19.98 3.13 10.83
C MET A 96 20.81 2.07 11.55
N PRO A 97 20.70 0.79 11.14
CA PRO A 97 21.63 -0.25 11.56
C PRO A 97 23.04 0.11 11.13
N LYS A 98 24.05 -0.19 11.96
CA LYS A 98 25.46 0.19 11.72
C LYS A 98 26.00 -0.19 10.33
N GLN A 99 25.51 -1.29 9.76
CA GLN A 99 25.94 -1.80 8.45
C GLN A 99 25.44 -0.94 7.27
N CYS A 100 24.40 -0.15 7.48
CA CYS A 100 23.76 0.69 6.46
C CYS A 100 24.14 2.17 6.59
N VAL A 101 24.95 2.53 7.60
CA VAL A 101 25.32 3.92 7.90
C VAL A 101 26.35 4.41 6.89
N TYR A 102 26.16 5.63 6.39
CA TYR A 102 27.15 6.31 5.56
C TYR A 102 28.23 6.93 6.43
N LYS A 103 29.12 6.08 6.94
CA LYS A 103 30.10 6.44 7.98
C LYS A 103 30.87 7.73 7.69
N GLU A 104 31.35 7.94 6.47
CA GLU A 104 32.07 9.16 6.10
C GLU A 104 31.23 10.44 6.27
N LEU A 105 29.93 10.34 6.01
CA LEU A 105 28.99 11.45 6.10
C LEU A 105 28.56 11.68 7.55
N SER A 106 28.25 10.61 8.28
CA SER A 106 27.87 10.68 9.70
C SER A 106 29.03 11.18 10.57
N ASP A 107 30.28 10.78 10.25
CA ASP A 107 31.49 11.24 10.95
C ASP A 107 31.81 12.71 10.61
N ARG A 108 31.53 13.17 9.37
CA ARG A 108 31.75 14.57 8.94
C ARG A 108 30.68 15.53 9.46
N TYR A 109 29.44 15.06 9.57
CA TYR A 109 28.29 15.86 9.96
C TYR A 109 27.54 15.19 11.11
N PRO A 110 28.12 15.11 12.31
CA PRO A 110 27.46 14.45 13.42
C PRO A 110 26.15 15.16 13.78
N VAL A 111 25.13 14.35 14.06
CA VAL A 111 23.75 14.82 14.21
C VAL A 111 23.59 15.67 15.48
N PHE A 112 24.24 15.24 16.56
CA PHE A 112 24.10 15.83 17.89
C PHE A 112 25.23 16.82 18.20
N GLU A 113 25.43 17.77 17.30
CA GLU A 113 26.39 18.87 17.49
C GLU A 113 25.68 20.16 17.91
N ASP A 114 26.31 20.89 18.83
CA ASP A 114 25.92 22.26 19.18
C ASP A 114 26.32 23.21 18.04
N ARG A 115 25.48 23.29 17.01
CA ARG A 115 25.68 24.22 15.89
C ARG A 115 25.22 25.61 16.30
N LYS A 116 26.00 26.63 15.91
CA LYS A 116 25.58 28.02 16.01
C LYS A 116 24.49 28.28 14.98
N TRP A 117 23.28 28.51 15.45
CA TRP A 117 22.17 28.96 14.62
C TRP A 117 22.20 30.48 14.50
N TYR A 118 22.11 30.98 13.28
CA TYR A 118 22.04 32.41 13.00
C TYR A 118 20.62 32.75 12.57
N LEU A 119 19.99 33.66 13.30
CA LEU A 119 18.76 34.32 12.85
C LEU A 119 19.19 35.54 12.03
N GLU A 120 19.00 35.47 10.71
CA GLU A 120 19.14 36.66 9.87
C GLU A 120 18.02 37.63 10.24
N LYS A 121 18.39 38.79 10.80
CA LYS A 121 17.44 39.80 11.28
C LYS A 121 16.51 40.33 10.17
N ASP A 122 16.91 40.15 8.92
CA ASP A 122 16.27 40.78 7.77
C ASP A 122 15.33 39.83 7.00
N MET A 123 15.34 38.51 7.31
CA MET A 123 14.40 37.55 6.70
C MET A 123 12.94 37.71 7.19
N ILE A 124 12.71 38.44 8.29
CA ILE A 124 11.37 38.71 8.84
C ILE A 124 10.75 39.96 8.19
N VAL A 125 11.55 40.79 7.51
CA VAL A 125 11.16 42.15 7.07
C VAL A 125 10.14 42.13 5.92
N TRP A 126 9.96 41.01 5.21
CA TRP A 126 8.91 40.91 4.19
C TRP A 126 7.53 40.48 4.72
N SER A 127 7.45 39.96 5.96
CA SER A 127 6.15 39.51 6.53
C SER A 127 5.56 40.45 7.59
N THR A 128 6.32 41.42 8.10
CA THR A 128 5.87 42.28 9.19
C THR A 128 6.05 43.76 8.86
N SER A 129 5.27 44.27 7.90
CA SER A 129 4.92 45.69 7.85
C SER A 129 3.82 46.07 8.84
N LEU A 130 3.51 45.23 9.83
CA LEU A 130 2.64 45.60 10.96
C LEU A 130 3.22 45.17 12.33
N SER A 131 3.73 46.19 13.02
CA SER A 131 3.79 46.39 14.47
C SER A 131 4.98 45.81 15.28
N PRO A 132 5.60 46.63 16.16
CA PRO A 132 6.71 46.22 17.02
C PRO A 132 6.22 45.77 18.40
N ALA A 133 6.56 44.55 18.81
CA ALA A 133 6.50 44.18 20.23
C ALA A 133 7.51 43.08 20.57
N THR A 134 8.59 43.52 21.20
CA THR A 134 9.26 42.84 22.34
C THR A 134 9.79 41.42 22.11
N SER A 135 11.07 41.34 21.75
CA SER A 135 11.87 40.10 21.75
C SER A 135 12.04 39.57 23.18
N THR A 136 11.34 38.49 23.52
CA THR A 136 11.68 37.65 24.68
C THR A 136 12.46 36.44 24.16
N ILE A 137 13.70 36.30 24.62
CA ILE A 137 14.61 35.20 24.29
C ILE A 137 14.03 33.91 24.87
N LEU A 138 13.67 32.96 24.00
CA LEU A 138 13.17 31.65 24.39
C LEU A 138 14.38 30.70 24.53
N THR A 139 14.90 30.60 25.75
CA THR A 139 15.88 29.58 26.12
C THR A 139 15.19 28.29 26.56
N LYS A 140 15.61 27.18 25.95
CA LYS A 140 15.69 25.78 26.44
C LYS A 140 14.41 24.93 26.56
N GLY A 141 14.55 23.70 26.04
CA GLY A 141 13.86 22.50 26.52
C GLY A 141 13.86 21.34 25.53
N PHE A 142 14.91 20.51 25.55
CA PHE A 142 14.78 19.06 25.35
C PHE A 142 15.18 18.37 26.66
#